data_AF-A0A2D5D942-F1
#
_entry.id   AF-A0A2D5D942-F1
#
_cell.length_a   1.000
_cell.length_b   1.000
_cell.length_c   1.000
_cell.angle_alpha   90.00
_cell.angle_beta   90.00
_cell.angle_gamma   90.00
#
_symmetry.space_group_name_H-M   'P 1'
#
loop_
_entity.id
_entity.type
_entity.pdbx_description
1 polymer ?
#
loop_
_entity_poly.entity_id
_entity_poly.type
_entity_poly.pdbx_seq_one_letter_code
_entity_poly.pdbx_strand_id
1 'polypeptide(L)'
;METTKEFAKDNGFVKTLFGRKCFIDESINRGPGGKAFMERAAINAPIQGTAADIIKRAMIKIPKYFEKENLGTKMIMQVHDELIFETKDNEIEETMTIVTREMSEAHKPVINLSVDLKVEAASGKNWEQAH
;
A
#
# COMPACT_ATOMS: atom_id res chain seq x y z
N MET A 1 -4.60 19.91 -6.17
CA MET A 1 -3.64 20.18 -5.07
C MET A 1 -4.12 21.35 -4.22
N GLU A 2 -4.37 22.52 -4.79
CA GLU A 2 -4.96 23.65 -4.02
C GLU A 2 -6.31 23.29 -3.39
N THR A 3 -7.19 22.60 -4.15
CA THR A 3 -8.47 22.08 -3.65
C THR A 3 -8.33 21.14 -2.44
N THR A 4 -7.23 20.38 -2.35
CA THR A 4 -6.99 19.45 -1.24
C THR A 4 -6.54 20.20 0.02
N LYS A 5 -5.76 21.28 -0.14
CA LYS A 5 -5.34 22.14 0.98
C LYS A 5 -6.54 22.89 1.56
N GLU A 6 -7.38 23.45 0.71
CA GLU A 6 -8.62 24.13 1.11
C GLU A 6 -9.56 23.17 1.85
N PHE A 7 -9.80 21.98 1.28
CA PHE A 7 -10.60 20.96 1.94
C PHE A 7 -10.06 20.59 3.33
N ALA A 8 -8.75 20.37 3.44
CA ALA A 8 -8.10 20.04 4.70
C ALA A 8 -8.28 21.14 5.76
N LYS A 9 -8.18 22.41 5.35
CA LYS A 9 -8.37 23.57 6.23
C LYS A 9 -9.81 23.67 6.74
N ASP A 10 -10.80 23.39 5.90
CA ASP A 10 -12.20 23.53 6.28
C ASP A 10 -12.74 22.32 7.06
N ASN A 11 -12.12 21.15 6.91
CA ASN A 11 -12.62 19.88 7.46
C ASN A 11 -11.72 19.24 8.51
N GLY A 12 -10.46 19.66 8.65
CA GLY A 12 -9.46 19.07 9.55
C GLY A 12 -8.94 17.68 9.11
N PHE A 13 -9.29 17.22 7.91
CA PHE A 13 -8.81 15.95 7.36
C PHE A 13 -8.81 15.94 5.84
N VAL A 14 -8.10 14.98 5.26
CA VAL A 14 -8.18 14.59 3.84
C VAL A 14 -8.54 13.11 3.74
N LYS A 15 -8.82 12.59 2.54
CA LYS A 15 -9.17 11.17 2.34
C LYS A 15 -8.23 10.49 1.36
N THR A 16 -7.96 9.21 1.58
CA THR A 16 -7.35 8.32 0.58
C THR A 16 -8.37 8.00 -0.53
N LEU A 17 -7.92 7.39 -1.64
CA LEU A 17 -8.84 6.94 -2.70
C LEU A 17 -9.87 5.92 -2.18
N PHE A 18 -9.53 5.14 -1.14
CA PHE A 18 -10.43 4.19 -0.50
C PHE A 18 -11.33 4.82 0.58
N GLY A 19 -11.30 6.14 0.73
CA GLY A 19 -12.19 6.89 1.62
C GLY A 19 -11.73 6.95 3.08
N ARG A 20 -10.56 6.39 3.42
CA ARG A 20 -10.01 6.49 4.78
C ARG A 20 -9.63 7.94 5.07
N LYS A 21 -10.08 8.47 6.21
CA LYS A 21 -9.72 9.82 6.66
C LYS A 21 -8.28 9.84 7.18
N CYS A 22 -7.52 10.84 6.75
CA CYS A 22 -6.21 11.20 7.27
C CYS A 22 -6.35 12.57 7.94
N PHE A 23 -6.43 12.59 9.27
CA PHE A 23 -6.57 13.82 10.03
C PHE A 23 -5.29 14.65 9.96
N ILE A 24 -5.46 15.96 9.82
CA ILE A 24 -4.35 16.92 9.84
C ILE A 24 -4.38 17.58 11.22
N ASP A 25 -3.31 17.40 11.99
CA ASP A 25 -3.22 17.95 13.33
C ASP A 25 -2.95 19.47 13.27
N GLU A 26 -4.01 20.25 13.53
CA GLU A 26 -3.94 21.71 13.54
C GLU A 26 -3.11 22.26 14.71
N SER A 27 -2.88 21.48 15.77
CA SER A 27 -2.05 21.91 16.91
C SER A 27 -0.57 22.13 16.53
N ILE A 28 -0.17 21.62 15.36
CA ILE A 28 1.16 21.79 14.77
C ILE A 28 1.33 23.20 14.16
N ASN A 29 0.25 23.98 14.01
CA ASN A 29 0.28 25.33 13.44
C ASN A 29 0.87 26.39 14.40
N ARG A 30 2.16 26.31 14.68
CA ARG A 30 2.92 27.24 15.55
C ARG A 30 3.65 28.34 14.75
N GLY A 31 2.97 28.94 13.78
CA GLY A 31 3.53 29.99 12.90
C GLY A 31 3.79 29.53 11.45
N PRO A 32 4.49 30.35 10.64
CA PRO A 32 4.61 30.12 9.19
C PRO A 32 5.14 28.73 8.79
N GLY A 33 6.06 28.16 9.58
CA GLY A 33 6.59 26.81 9.35
C GLY A 33 5.57 25.69 9.59
N GLY A 34 4.68 25.87 10.57
CA GLY A 34 3.59 24.92 10.87
C GLY A 34 2.58 24.86 9.74
N LYS A 35 2.19 26.01 9.18
CA LYS A 35 1.30 26.08 8.02
C LYS A 35 1.86 25.33 6.80
N ALA A 36 3.12 25.59 6.45
CA ALA A 36 3.77 24.89 5.33
C ALA A 36 3.92 23.37 5.56
N PHE A 37 4.07 22.94 6.82
CA PHE A 37 4.05 21.52 7.16
C PHE A 37 2.66 20.90 6.94
N MET A 38 1.61 21.53 7.45
CA MET A 38 0.23 21.04 7.30
C MET A 38 -0.20 20.95 5.84
N GLU A 39 0.15 21.94 5.01
CA GLU A 39 -0.16 21.90 3.57
C GLU A 39 0.54 20.72 2.88
N ARG A 40 1.80 20.45 3.21
CA ARG A 40 2.52 19.27 2.69
C ARG A 40 1.92 17.97 3.19
N ALA A 41 1.53 17.90 4.47
CA ALA A 41 0.87 16.74 5.04
C ALA A 41 -0.48 16.47 4.35
N ALA A 42 -1.29 17.50 4.10
CA ALA A 42 -2.56 17.39 3.40
C ALA A 42 -2.41 16.89 1.95
N ILE A 43 -1.32 17.26 1.27
CA ILE A 43 -1.01 16.76 -0.08
C ILE A 43 -0.51 15.31 -0.05
N ASN A 44 0.40 14.98 0.87
CA ASN A 44 1.09 13.70 0.88
C ASN A 44 0.25 12.58 1.51
N ALA A 45 -0.58 12.88 2.52
CA ALA A 45 -1.34 11.88 3.26
C ALA A 45 -2.33 11.09 2.39
N PRO A 46 -3.04 11.67 1.40
CA PRO A 46 -3.85 10.91 0.45
C PRO A 46 -3.01 9.97 -0.40
N ILE A 47 -1.82 10.39 -0.84
CA ILE A 47 -0.95 9.62 -1.73
C ILE A 47 -0.38 8.42 -0.98
N GLN A 48 0.35 8.67 0.12
CA GLN A 48 0.95 7.63 0.95
C GLN A 48 -0.11 6.75 1.60
N GLY A 49 -1.22 7.36 2.04
CA GLY A 49 -2.34 6.62 2.62
C GLY A 49 -2.98 5.69 1.60
N THR A 50 -3.16 6.11 0.36
CA THR A 50 -3.69 5.24 -0.70
C THR A 50 -2.73 4.09 -0.99
N ALA A 51 -1.41 4.33 -1.08
CA ALA A 51 -0.43 3.25 -1.23
C ALA A 51 -0.50 2.25 -0.06
N ALA A 52 -0.61 2.74 1.17
CA ALA A 52 -0.79 1.91 2.36
C ALA A 52 -2.11 1.11 2.34
N ASP A 53 -3.17 1.66 1.77
CA ASP A 53 -4.44 0.94 1.62
C ASP A 53 -4.32 -0.19 0.59
N ILE A 54 -3.65 0.07 -0.54
CA ILE A 54 -3.43 -0.93 -1.61
C ILE A 54 -2.62 -2.10 -1.07
N ILE A 55 -1.48 -1.86 -0.43
CA ILE A 55 -0.62 -2.95 0.08
C ILE A 55 -1.34 -3.77 1.15
N LYS A 56 -2.09 -3.14 2.06
CA LYS A 56 -2.88 -3.85 3.08
C LYS A 56 -4.00 -4.69 2.47
N ARG A 57 -4.63 -4.22 1.39
CA ARG A 57 -5.61 -5.03 0.64
C ARG A 57 -4.95 -6.25 0.02
N ALA A 58 -3.74 -6.12 -0.55
CA ALA A 58 -2.97 -7.26 -1.05
C ALA A 58 -2.67 -8.26 0.07
N MET A 59 -2.19 -7.77 1.21
CA MET A 59 -1.88 -8.59 2.39
C MET A 59 -3.08 -9.41 2.90
N ILE A 60 -4.30 -8.89 2.79
CA ILE A 60 -5.52 -9.60 3.18
C ILE A 60 -5.99 -10.60 2.12
N LYS A 61 -5.75 -10.31 0.83
CA LYS A 61 -6.19 -11.16 -0.30
C LYS A 61 -5.30 -12.38 -0.48
N ILE A 62 -3.98 -12.18 -0.50
CA ILE A 62 -2.98 -13.20 -0.89
C ILE A 62 -3.12 -14.50 -0.08
N PRO A 63 -3.20 -14.50 1.26
CA PRO A 63 -3.24 -15.74 2.04
C PRO A 63 -4.43 -16.66 1.67
N LYS A 64 -5.56 -16.08 1.26
CA LYS A 64 -6.75 -16.84 0.84
C LYS A 64 -6.49 -17.71 -0.39
N TYR A 65 -5.62 -17.25 -1.28
CA TYR A 65 -5.23 -18.02 -2.46
C TYR A 65 -4.23 -19.11 -2.11
N PHE A 66 -3.31 -18.86 -1.17
CA PHE A 66 -2.43 -19.91 -0.66
C PHE A 66 -3.22 -21.04 0.01
N GLU A 67 -4.24 -20.70 0.81
CA GLU A 67 -5.16 -21.70 1.37
C GLU A 67 -5.92 -22.48 0.29
N LYS A 68 -6.41 -21.78 -0.74
CA LYS A 68 -7.16 -22.39 -1.85
C LYS A 68 -6.32 -23.35 -2.69
N GLU A 69 -5.10 -22.96 -3.04
CA GLU A 69 -4.17 -23.77 -3.83
C GLU A 69 -3.33 -24.73 -2.95
N ASN A 70 -3.63 -24.79 -1.64
CA ASN A 70 -2.96 -25.66 -0.66
C ASN A 70 -1.43 -25.48 -0.61
N LEU A 71 -0.97 -24.24 -0.70
CA LEU A 71 0.44 -23.87 -0.60
C LEU A 71 0.88 -23.76 0.87
N GLY A 72 2.11 -24.18 1.15
CA GLY A 72 2.76 -24.01 2.45
C GLY A 72 3.37 -22.62 2.66
N THR A 73 3.23 -21.72 1.68
CA THR A 73 3.77 -20.36 1.68
C THR A 73 3.24 -19.50 2.82
N LYS A 74 4.13 -18.73 3.45
CA LYS A 74 3.80 -17.77 4.51
C LYS A 74 4.34 -16.38 4.17
N MET A 75 3.51 -15.36 4.37
CA MET A 75 3.98 -13.97 4.41
C MET A 75 4.67 -13.72 5.74
N ILE A 76 5.95 -13.35 5.70
CA ILE A 76 6.78 -13.21 6.91
C ILE A 76 7.06 -11.75 7.29
N MET A 77 7.07 -10.85 6.29
CA MET A 77 7.38 -9.44 6.52
C MET A 77 6.75 -8.54 5.45
N GLN A 78 6.51 -7.30 5.83
CA GLN A 78 6.17 -6.21 4.91
C GLN A 78 7.10 -5.03 5.19
N VAL A 79 7.70 -4.48 4.13
CA VAL A 79 8.60 -3.32 4.20
C VAL A 79 8.17 -2.34 3.14
N HIS A 80 7.54 -1.24 3.54
CA HIS A 80 6.98 -0.24 2.63
C HIS A 80 6.02 -0.84 1.57
N ASP A 81 6.46 -0.99 0.33
CA ASP A 81 5.73 -1.57 -0.80
C ASP A 81 6.12 -3.04 -1.10
N GLU A 82 7.07 -3.59 -0.35
CA GLU A 82 7.57 -4.95 -0.50
C GLU A 82 6.87 -5.93 0.46
N LEU A 83 6.51 -7.12 -0.06
CA LEU A 83 6.00 -8.25 0.72
C LEU A 83 6.96 -9.42 0.60
N ILE A 84 7.40 -9.95 1.74
CA ILE A 84 8.40 -11.01 1.82
C ILE A 84 7.70 -12.30 2.24
N PHE A 85 7.99 -13.37 1.52
CA PHE A 85 7.39 -14.68 1.71
C PHE A 85 8.45 -15.75 1.95
N GLU A 86 8.12 -16.71 2.80
CA GLU A 86 8.83 -17.98 2.95
C GLU A 86 7.99 -19.06 2.27
N THR A 87 8.60 -19.84 1.37
CA THR A 87 7.92 -20.87 0.59
C THR A 87 8.85 -22.06 0.33
N LYS A 88 8.30 -23.20 -0.08
CA LYS A 88 9.08 -24.37 -0.49
C LYS A 88 9.58 -24.18 -1.93
N ASP A 89 10.72 -24.77 -2.26
CA ASP A 89 11.32 -24.68 -3.60
C ASP A 89 10.35 -25.08 -4.73
N ASN A 90 9.51 -26.09 -4.49
CA ASN A 90 8.52 -26.57 -5.46
C ASN A 90 7.25 -25.70 -5.56
N GLU A 91 7.12 -24.65 -4.74
CA GLU A 91 5.96 -23.75 -4.67
C GLU A 91 6.33 -22.32 -5.15
N ILE A 92 7.59 -22.07 -5.53
CA ILE A 92 8.12 -20.73 -5.88
C ILE A 92 7.35 -20.12 -7.07
N GLU A 93 7.25 -20.80 -8.21
CA GLU A 93 6.64 -20.25 -9.42
C GLU A 93 5.16 -19.91 -9.22
N GLU A 94 4.44 -20.79 -8.53
CA GLU A 94 3.02 -20.60 -8.22
C GLU A 94 2.82 -19.45 -7.23
N THR A 95 3.66 -19.38 -6.19
CA THR A 95 3.68 -18.27 -5.23
C THR A 95 3.91 -16.94 -5.94
N MET A 96 4.94 -16.84 -6.79
CA MET A 96 5.26 -15.62 -7.54
C MET A 96 4.11 -15.20 -8.45
N THR A 97 3.46 -16.15 -9.12
CA THR A 97 2.31 -15.90 -9.98
C THR A 97 1.13 -15.33 -9.20
N ILE A 98 0.77 -15.95 -8.08
CA ILE A 98 -0.34 -15.51 -7.21
C ILE A 98 -0.04 -14.13 -6.65
N VAL A 99 1.15 -13.93 -6.05
CA VAL A 99 1.52 -12.67 -5.40
C VAL A 99 1.51 -11.51 -6.40
N THR A 100 2.13 -11.69 -7.56
CA THR A 100 2.21 -10.65 -8.61
C THR A 100 0.80 -10.24 -9.07
N ARG A 101 -0.08 -11.21 -9.31
CA ARG A 101 -1.48 -10.94 -9.70
C ARG A 101 -2.24 -10.21 -8.60
N GLU A 102 -2.24 -10.74 -7.38
CA GLU A 102 -3.05 -10.18 -6.30
C GLU A 102 -2.57 -8.81 -5.83
N MET A 103 -1.25 -8.54 -5.88
CA MET A 103 -0.69 -7.23 -5.61
C MET A 103 -1.07 -6.22 -6.70
N SER A 104 -0.93 -6.57 -7.98
CA SER A 104 -1.27 -5.67 -9.10
C SER A 104 -2.76 -5.33 -9.13
N GLU A 105 -3.63 -6.26 -8.73
CA GLU A 105 -5.09 -6.08 -8.69
C GLU A 105 -5.63 -5.66 -7.31
N ALA A 106 -4.75 -5.35 -6.35
CA ALA A 106 -5.17 -5.06 -4.97
C ALA A 106 -6.13 -3.87 -4.86
N HIS A 107 -6.04 -2.91 -5.80
CA HIS A 107 -6.93 -1.76 -5.87
C HIS A 107 -8.38 -2.11 -6.28
N LYS A 108 -8.58 -3.20 -7.01
CA LYS A 108 -9.89 -3.65 -7.52
C LYS A 108 -10.70 -4.42 -6.45
N PRO A 109 -12.04 -4.46 -6.56
CA PRO A 109 -12.88 -3.72 -7.50
C PRO A 109 -13.21 -2.29 -7.03
N VAL A 110 -12.72 -1.89 -5.85
CA VAL A 110 -13.14 -0.64 -5.19
C VAL A 110 -12.66 0.59 -5.93
N ILE A 111 -11.45 0.55 -6.47
CA ILE A 111 -10.88 1.60 -7.30
C ILE A 111 -10.39 0.97 -8.60
N ASN A 112 -10.69 1.61 -9.73
CA ASN A 112 -10.03 1.31 -11.00
C ASN A 112 -9.03 2.42 -11.29
N LEU A 113 -7.74 2.12 -11.12
CA LEU A 113 -6.68 3.09 -11.40
C LEU A 113 -6.59 3.33 -12.90
N SER A 114 -6.22 4.55 -13.29
CA SER A 114 -6.01 4.91 -14.70
C SER A 114 -4.72 4.32 -15.28
N VAL A 115 -3.87 3.76 -14.43
CA VAL A 115 -2.58 3.12 -14.76
C VAL A 115 -2.49 1.80 -14.02
N ASP A 116 -1.90 0.80 -14.65
CA ASP A 116 -1.70 -0.51 -14.04
C ASP A 116 -0.56 -0.47 -13.01
N LEU A 117 -0.72 -1.24 -11.94
CA LEU A 117 0.34 -1.45 -10.95
C LEU A 117 1.27 -2.57 -11.43
N LYS A 118 2.50 -2.23 -11.78
CA LYS A 118 3.53 -3.23 -12.04
C LYS A 118 4.05 -3.80 -10.72
N VAL A 119 4.19 -5.11 -10.66
CA VAL A 119 4.78 -5.83 -9.52
C VAL A 119 5.93 -6.68 -10.05
N GLU A 120 7.05 -6.63 -9.35
CA GLU A 120 8.22 -7.46 -9.63
C GLU A 120 8.36 -8.48 -8.52
N ALA A 121 8.69 -9.71 -8.87
CA ALA A 121 8.88 -10.80 -7.93
C ALA A 121 10.17 -11.53 -8.28
N ALA A 122 10.95 -11.85 -7.26
CA ALA A 122 12.15 -12.66 -7.36
C ALA A 122 12.25 -13.57 -6.13
N SER A 123 13.08 -14.60 -6.23
CA SER A 123 13.28 -15.60 -5.17
C SER A 123 14.77 -15.82 -4.94
N GLY A 124 15.16 -15.97 -3.68
CA GLY A 124 16.55 -16.20 -3.28
C GLY A 124 16.62 -16.97 -1.98
N LYS A 125 17.81 -17.50 -1.63
CA LYS A 125 18.01 -18.23 -0.37
C LYS A 125 18.13 -17.29 0.83
N ASN A 126 18.27 -16.01 0.58
CA ASN A 126 18.23 -14.94 1.57
C ASN A 126 17.61 -13.71 0.91
N TRP A 127 17.31 -12.71 1.72
CA TRP A 127 16.61 -11.51 1.28
C TRP A 127 17.42 -10.71 0.24
N GLU A 128 18.74 -10.59 0.41
CA GLU A 128 19.61 -9.89 -0.54
C GLU A 128 19.60 -10.53 -1.93
N GLN A 129 19.51 -11.86 -2.02
CA GLN A 129 19.43 -12.58 -3.30
C GLN A 129 18.06 -12.52 -3.96
N ALA A 130 17.02 -12.21 -3.19
CA ALA A 130 15.65 -12.07 -3.69
C ALA A 130 15.32 -10.64 -4.11
N HIS A 131 16.20 -9.68 -3.82
CA HIS A 131 16.10 -8.27 -4.20
C HIS A 131 16.90 -8.01 -5.49
#